data_AF-A0A9D0NU59-F1
#
_entry.id   AF-A0A9D0NU59-F1
#
_cell.length_a   1.000
_cell.length_b   1.000
_cell.length_c   1.000
_cell.angle_alpha   90.00
_cell.angle_beta   90.00
_cell.angle_gamma   90.00
#
_symmetry.space_group_name_H-M   'P 1'
#
loop_
_entity.id
_entity.type
_entity.pdbx_description
1 polymer ?
#
loop_
_entity_poly.entity_id
_entity_poly.type
_entity_poly.pdbx_seq_one_letter_code
_entity_poly.pdbx_strand_id
1 'polypeptide(L)' 'MKIDGALSQAMQGIQRGLNSARGHAAEIASAGQFNDSSPASLVEPLIGLRQDTLQVQASTQVLKAADEMLGTLFDEKT' A
#
# COMPACT_ATOMS: atom_id res chain seq x y z
N MET A 1 -20.12 -6.40 -10.91
CA MET A 1 -19.32 -6.51 -12.15
C MET A 1 -17.86 -6.80 -11.81
N LYS A 2 -17.03 -7.22 -12.78
CA LYS A 2 -15.59 -7.48 -12.52
C LYS A 2 -14.82 -6.22 -12.07
N ILE A 3 -15.25 -5.05 -12.51
CA ILE A 3 -14.67 -3.75 -12.14
C ILE A 3 -14.95 -3.41 -10.66
N ASP A 4 -16.19 -3.64 -10.16
CA ASP A 4 -16.50 -3.46 -8.73
C ASP A 4 -15.63 -4.35 -7.84
N GLY A 5 -15.37 -5.58 -8.29
CA GLY A 5 -14.47 -6.51 -7.62
C GLY A 5 -13.04 -6.00 -7.56
N ALA A 6 -12.52 -5.48 -8.67
CA ALA A 6 -11.19 -4.87 -8.74
C ALA A 6 -11.07 -3.63 -7.84
N LEU A 7 -12.10 -2.77 -7.82
CA LEU A 7 -12.16 -1.58 -6.97
C LEU A 7 -12.11 -1.94 -5.48
N SER A 8 -12.93 -2.90 -5.05
CA SER A 8 -12.93 -3.38 -3.67
C SER A 8 -11.58 -3.98 -3.28
N GLN A 9 -10.97 -4.79 -4.15
CA GLN A 9 -9.66 -5.39 -3.87
C GLN A 9 -8.55 -4.34 -3.80
N ALA A 10 -8.59 -3.33 -4.67
CA ALA A 10 -7.65 -2.21 -4.63
C ALA A 10 -7.75 -1.43 -3.32
N MET A 11 -8.96 -1.07 -2.89
CA MET A 11 -9.16 -0.37 -1.61
C MET A 11 -8.69 -1.20 -0.41
N GLN A 12 -9.01 -2.49 -0.39
CA GLN A 12 -8.53 -3.38 0.67
C GLN A 12 -7.00 -3.51 0.65
N GLY A 13 -6.38 -3.57 -0.53
CA GLY A 13 -4.93 -3.60 -0.70
C GLY A 13 -4.25 -2.34 -0.15
N ILE A 14 -4.82 -1.15 -0.45
CA ILE A 14 -4.36 0.13 0.09
C ILE A 14 -4.46 0.13 1.62
N GLN A 15 -5.61 -0.25 2.18
CA GLN A 15 -5.81 -0.26 3.63
C GLN A 15 -4.85 -1.22 4.34
N ARG A 16 -4.66 -2.43 3.79
CA ARG A 16 -3.69 -3.40 4.34
C ARG A 16 -2.26 -2.87 4.30
N GLY A 17 -1.83 -2.33 3.15
CA GLY A 17 -0.50 -1.76 3.00
C GLY A 17 -0.25 -0.58 3.94
N LEU A 18 -1.24 0.31 4.13
CA LEU A 18 -1.13 1.42 5.08
C LEU A 18 -1.05 0.96 6.54
N ASN A 19 -1.81 -0.08 6.92
CA ASN A 19 -1.76 -0.63 8.27
C ASN A 19 -0.41 -1.30 8.55
N SER A 20 0.12 -2.06 7.59
CA SER A 20 1.44 -2.68 7.68
C SER A 20 2.55 -1.63 7.77
N ALA A 21 2.48 -0.60 6.91
CA ALA A 21 3.44 0.51 6.91
C ALA A 21 3.49 1.24 8.25
N ARG A 22 2.34 1.43 8.89
CA ARG A 22 2.27 2.01 10.25
C ARG A 22 2.93 1.12 11.29
N GLY A 23 2.81 -0.20 11.16
CA GLY A 23 3.48 -1.19 12.02
C GLY A 23 5.01 -1.07 11.91
N HIS A 24 5.56 -1.22 10.70
CA HIS A 24 7.00 -1.10 10.48
C HIS A 24 7.55 0.30 10.84
N ALA A 25 6.78 1.36 10.60
CA ALA A 25 7.17 2.71 11.03
C ALA A 25 7.25 2.85 12.56
N ALA A 26 6.34 2.21 13.30
CA ALA A 26 6.38 2.17 14.76
C ALA A 26 7.59 1.38 15.26
N GLU A 27 7.92 0.26 14.62
CA GLU A 27 9.12 -0.54 14.92
C GLU A 27 10.40 0.29 14.73
N ILE A 28 10.54 1.00 13.59
CA ILE A 28 11.66 1.92 13.32
C ILE A 28 11.75 3.00 14.39
N ALA A 29 10.63 3.63 14.75
CA ALA A 29 10.59 4.68 15.76
C ALA A 29 11.03 4.15 17.15
N SER A 30 10.63 2.92 17.49
CA SER A 30 10.96 2.30 18.77
C SER A 30 12.44 1.88 18.86
N ALA A 31 13.03 1.40 17.76
CA ALA A 31 14.45 1.02 17.70
C ALA A 31 15.39 2.22 17.98
N GLY A 32 14.96 3.44 17.65
CA GLY A 32 15.68 4.67 17.99
C GLY A 32 15.59 5.08 19.47
N GLN A 33 14.60 4.61 20.22
CA GLN A 33 14.38 4.98 21.62
C GLN A 33 15.11 4.06 22.62
N PHE A 34 15.35 2.79 22.27
CA PHE A 34 15.83 1.78 23.22
C PHE A 34 17.35 1.55 23.24
N ASN A 35 18.16 2.35 22.53
CA ASN A 35 19.62 2.18 22.42
C ASN A 35 20.08 0.80 21.89
N ASP A 36 19.16 -0.06 21.45
CA ASP A 36 19.41 -1.30 20.74
C ASP A 36 19.58 -1.03 19.22
N SER A 37 20.33 0.03 18.94
CA SER A 37 20.59 0.59 17.61
C SER A 37 21.61 -0.24 16.84
N SER A 38 21.55 -1.57 16.98
CA SER A 38 22.24 -2.44 16.04
C SER A 38 21.65 -2.16 14.66
N PRO A 39 22.46 -1.79 13.64
CA PRO A 39 21.94 -1.56 12.30
C PRO A 39 21.09 -2.72 11.78
N ALA A 40 21.34 -3.93 12.27
CA ALA A 40 20.56 -5.13 11.95
C ALA A 40 19.09 -5.06 12.41
N SER A 41 18.77 -4.41 13.53
CA SER A 41 17.39 -4.30 14.05
C SER A 41 16.52 -3.33 13.23
N LEU A 42 17.15 -2.45 12.43
CA LEU A 42 16.47 -1.49 11.55
C LEU A 42 16.31 -2.01 10.11
N VAL A 43 17.13 -2.96 9.66
CA VAL A 43 17.10 -3.44 8.27
C VAL A 43 15.76 -4.08 7.92
N GLU A 44 15.28 -5.00 8.77
CA GLU A 44 14.01 -5.69 8.56
C GLU A 44 12.81 -4.73 8.45
N PRO A 45 12.56 -3.84 9.43
CA PRO A 45 11.42 -2.94 9.35
C PRO A 45 11.57 -1.88 8.24
N LEU A 46 12.79 -1.48 7.86
CA LEU A 46 12.99 -0.60 6.70
C LEU A 46 12.63 -1.28 5.37
N ILE A 47 13.04 -2.54 5.20
CA ILE A 47 12.68 -3.33 4.02
C ILE A 47 11.17 -3.60 4.01
N GLY A 48 10.59 -3.97 5.16
CA GLY A 48 9.15 -4.17 5.33
C GLY A 48 8.35 -2.91 4.94
N LEU A 49 8.73 -1.75 5.47
CA LEU A 49 8.11 -0.46 5.13
C LEU A 49 8.20 -0.15 3.62
N ARG A 50 9.32 -0.49 2.97
CA ARG A 50 9.47 -0.34 1.52
C ARG A 50 8.54 -1.28 0.74
N GLN A 51 8.41 -2.53 1.19
CA GLN A 51 7.47 -3.49 0.60
C GLN A 51 6.02 -3.02 0.74
N ASP A 52 5.64 -2.49 1.91
CA ASP A 52 4.30 -1.93 2.13
C ASP A 52 4.01 -0.76 1.20
N THR A 53 5.01 0.12 0.98
CA THR A 53 4.90 1.23 0.04
C THR A 53 4.63 0.73 -1.37
N LEU A 54 5.36 -0.30 -1.83
CA LEU A 54 5.14 -0.92 -3.14
C LEU A 54 3.76 -1.57 -3.23
N GLN A 55 3.28 -2.22 -2.16
CA GLN A 55 1.95 -2.82 -2.11
C GLN A 55 0.84 -1.76 -2.23
N VAL A 56 0.97 -0.62 -1.55
CA VAL A 56 0.04 0.51 -1.68
C VAL A 56 0.07 1.04 -3.10
N GLN A 57 1.26 1.29 -3.67
CA GLN A 57 1.41 1.78 -5.04
C GLN A 57 0.78 0.86 -6.08
N ALA A 58 1.00 -0.45 -5.97
CA ALA A 58 0.38 -1.44 -6.85
C ALA A 58 -1.14 -1.42 -6.74
N SER A 59 -1.68 -1.33 -5.52
CA SER A 59 -3.13 -1.26 -5.28
C SER A 59 -3.73 0.03 -5.84
N THR A 60 -3.03 1.17 -5.71
CA THR A 60 -3.41 2.45 -6.32
C THR A 60 -3.40 2.39 -7.84
N GLN A 61 -2.45 1.66 -8.46
CA GLN A 61 -2.44 1.48 -9.90
C GLN A 61 -3.65 0.68 -10.40
N VAL A 62 -4.07 -0.35 -9.66
CA VAL A 62 -5.31 -1.10 -9.95
C VAL A 62 -6.54 -0.19 -9.82
N LEU A 63 -6.59 0.64 -8.77
CA LEU A 63 -7.66 1.62 -8.58
C LEU A 63 -7.75 2.59 -9.77
N LYS A 64 -6.61 3.13 -10.21
CA LYS A 64 -6.53 4.05 -11.34
C LYS A 64 -6.99 3.40 -12.64
N ALA A 65 -6.54 2.16 -12.91
CA ALA A 65 -6.98 1.43 -14.08
C ALA A 65 -8.49 1.12 -14.06
N ALA A 66 -9.05 0.82 -12.88
CA ALA A 66 -10.49 0.64 -12.72
C ALA A 66 -11.28 1.93 -12.99
N ASP A 67 -10.79 3.07 -12.49
CA ASP A 67 -11.37 4.40 -12.73
C ASP A 67 -11.32 4.79 -14.21
N GLU A 68 -10.16 4.59 -14.87
CA GLU A 68 -9.99 4.83 -16.31
C GLU A 68 -10.95 3.96 -17.13
N MET A 69 -11.09 2.67 -16.83
CA MET A 69 -12.04 1.79 -17.51
C MET A 69 -13.49 2.25 -17.35
N LEU A 70 -13.88 2.73 -16.17
CA LEU A 70 -15.21 3.30 -15.96
C LEU A 70 -15.40 4.56 -16.80
N GLY A 71 -14.41 5.46 -16.79
CA GLY A 71 -14.41 6.68 -17.59
C GLY A 71 -14.58 6.39 -19.08
N THR A 72 -13.81 5.46 -19.65
CA THR A 72 -13.93 5.10 -21.07
C THR A 72 -15.29 4.51 -21.42
N LEU A 73 -15.89 3.72 -20.52
CA LEU A 73 -17.23 3.17 -20.74
C LEU A 73 -18.32 4.23 -20.74
N PHE A 74 -18.16 5.31 -19.96
CA PHE A 74 -19.10 6.43 -19.98
C PHE A 74 -18.88 7.34 -21.19
N ASP A 75 -17.63 7.57 -21.59
CA ASP A 75 -17.28 8.40 -22.74
C ASP A 75 -17.79 7.79 -24.05
N GLU A 76 -17.64 6.47 -24.27
CA GLU A 76 -18.19 5.77 -25.45
C GLU A 76 -19.72 5.82 -25.55
N LYS A 77 -20.41 6.11 -24.45
CA LYS A 77 -21.88 6.12 -24.38
C LYS A 77 -22.48 7.51 -24.62
N THR A 78 -21.65 8.54 -24.78
CA THR A 78 -22.04 9.95 -24.97
C THR A 78 -21.70 10.42 -26.38
#